data_AF-A0A7V9AK72-F1
#
_entry.id   AF-A0A7V9AK72-F1
#
_cell.length_a   1.000
_cell.length_b   1.000
_cell.length_c   1.000
_cell.angle_alpha   90.00
_cell.angle_beta   90.00
_cell.angle_gamma   90.00
#
_symmetry.space_group_name_H-M   'P 1'
#
loop_
_entity.id
_entity.type
_entity.pdbx_description
1 polymer ?
#
loop_
_entity_poly.entity_id
_entity_poly.type
_entity_poly.pdbx_seq_one_letter_code
_entity_poly.pdbx_strand_id
1 'polypeptide(L)'
;MRENLVLERMTWPEVRAALDAGRTSVVVACGAVEQHGPHLPLFMDAEHGTRLAEEVARRLGDALVAPTIRVGCSEHHMAFPGTVSLQPETFEAICRDYCTSLARHGFRQIFLIPSHGGNFAPLADMLERLREAVGSEVRVEAFTDLAAVIETWTRVVEEESGLGARVGG
;
A
#
# COMPACT_ATOMS: atom_id res chain seq x y z
N MET A 1 -15.69 6.45 20.36
CA MET A 1 -14.54 6.94 19.57
C MET A 1 -14.29 5.95 18.46
N ARG A 2 -13.96 6.40 17.23
CA ARG A 2 -13.49 5.47 16.19
C ARG A 2 -12.17 4.86 16.65
N GLU A 3 -12.03 3.56 16.49
CA GLU A 3 -10.79 2.84 16.80
C GLU A 3 -9.65 3.37 15.92
N ASN A 4 -8.49 3.66 16.53
CA ASN A 4 -7.32 4.12 15.80
C ASN A 4 -6.55 2.92 15.26
N LEU A 5 -6.61 2.72 13.94
CA LEU A 5 -5.94 1.62 13.25
C LEU A 5 -4.59 2.03 12.66
N VAL A 6 -4.24 3.32 12.71
CA VAL A 6 -3.08 3.87 12.00
C VAL A 6 -1.86 3.88 12.92
N LEU A 7 -0.86 3.06 12.60
CA LEU A 7 0.30 2.79 13.44
C LEU A 7 1.07 4.07 13.80
N GLU A 8 1.30 4.98 12.86
CA GLU A 8 2.00 6.26 13.10
C GLU A 8 1.20 7.27 13.94
N ARG A 9 -0.08 6.98 14.22
CA ARG A 9 -0.94 7.76 15.12
C ARG A 9 -1.10 7.10 16.49
N MET A 10 -0.46 5.96 16.72
CA MET A 10 -0.45 5.25 18.00
C MET A 10 0.85 5.53 18.74
N THR A 11 0.77 5.57 20.06
CA THR A 11 1.95 5.51 20.92
C THR A 11 2.48 4.07 20.96
N TRP A 12 3.78 3.88 21.18
CA TRP A 12 4.37 2.53 21.25
C TRP A 12 3.72 1.59 22.32
N PRO A 13 3.18 2.06 23.46
CA PRO A 13 2.42 1.20 24.37
C PRO A 13 1.06 0.77 23.80
N GLU A 14 0.37 1.62 23.05
CA GLU A 14 -0.87 1.24 22.36
C GLU A 14 -0.61 0.18 21.29
N VAL A 15 0.51 0.30 20.55
CA VAL A 15 0.92 -0.73 19.57
C VAL A 15 1.19 -2.07 20.27
N ARG A 16 1.90 -2.07 21.40
CA ARG A 16 2.10 -3.31 22.18
C ARG A 16 0.77 -3.88 22.67
N ALA A 17 -0.11 -3.06 23.23
CA ALA A 17 -1.41 -3.54 23.70
C ALA A 17 -2.25 -4.15 22.57
N ALA A 18 -2.17 -3.59 21.35
CA ALA A 18 -2.82 -4.14 20.17
C ALA A 18 -2.23 -5.51 19.79
N LEU A 19 -0.90 -5.66 19.79
CA LEU A 19 -0.22 -6.94 19.51
C LEU A 19 -0.58 -8.00 20.56
N ASP A 20 -0.54 -7.64 21.85
CA ASP A 20 -0.91 -8.53 22.97
C ASP A 20 -2.39 -8.95 22.89
N ALA A 21 -3.25 -8.11 22.31
CA ALA A 21 -4.66 -8.40 22.02
C ALA A 21 -4.88 -9.19 20.71
N GLY A 22 -3.81 -9.59 20.01
CA GLY A 22 -3.87 -10.43 18.82
C GLY A 22 -3.93 -9.68 17.48
N ARG A 23 -3.74 -8.35 17.45
CA ARG A 23 -3.66 -7.57 16.19
C ARG A 23 -2.30 -7.76 15.53
N THR A 24 -2.06 -8.94 14.99
CA THR A 24 -0.78 -9.34 14.39
C THR A 24 -0.70 -9.13 12.88
N SER A 25 -1.75 -8.59 12.28
CA SER A 25 -1.82 -8.27 10.84
C SER A 25 -1.49 -6.80 10.61
N VAL A 26 -0.83 -6.47 9.50
CA VAL A 26 -0.53 -5.09 9.12
C VAL A 26 -0.65 -4.88 7.62
N VAL A 27 -1.27 -3.77 7.22
CA VAL A 27 -1.46 -3.36 5.83
C VAL A 27 -0.52 -2.19 5.52
N VAL A 28 0.26 -2.32 4.44
CA VAL A 28 1.20 -1.30 3.94
C VAL A 28 0.68 -0.83 2.58
N ALA A 29 0.27 0.43 2.48
CA ALA A 29 -0.08 1.03 1.20
C ALA A 29 1.19 1.48 0.44
N CYS A 30 1.24 1.20 -0.86
CA CYS A 30 2.32 1.60 -1.76
C CYS A 30 1.78 2.53 -2.86
N GLY A 31 1.88 3.84 -2.62
CA GLY A 31 1.39 4.88 -3.54
C GLY A 31 2.47 5.44 -4.44
N ALA A 32 2.23 6.65 -4.95
CA ALA A 32 3.16 7.43 -5.74
C ALA A 32 2.94 8.93 -5.59
N VAL A 33 3.90 9.72 -6.10
CA VAL A 33 3.79 11.16 -6.29
C VAL A 33 4.02 11.45 -7.77
N GLU A 34 2.94 11.66 -8.50
CA GLU A 34 2.96 11.75 -9.97
C GLU A 34 1.83 12.60 -10.54
N GLN A 35 1.97 12.98 -11.81
CA GLN A 35 0.94 13.73 -12.52
C GLN A 35 -0.41 12.97 -12.55
N HIS A 36 -1.51 13.71 -12.40
CA HIS A 36 -2.88 13.18 -12.51
C HIS A 36 -3.71 14.09 -13.41
N GLY A 37 -3.12 14.50 -14.54
CA GLY A 37 -3.69 15.51 -15.42
C GLY A 37 -3.73 16.91 -14.79
N PRO A 38 -4.42 17.88 -15.42
CA PRO A 38 -4.36 19.30 -15.05
C PRO A 38 -5.22 19.69 -13.83
N HIS A 39 -5.97 18.76 -13.25
CA HIS A 39 -7.05 19.06 -12.30
C HIS A 39 -6.90 18.38 -10.94
N LEU A 40 -5.99 17.41 -10.81
CA LEU A 40 -5.71 16.72 -9.56
C LEU A 40 -4.28 16.99 -9.07
N PRO A 41 -4.07 17.01 -7.75
CA PRO A 41 -2.74 17.15 -7.16
C PRO A 41 -1.91 15.87 -7.32
N LEU A 42 -0.60 15.96 -7.07
CA LEU A 42 0.33 14.85 -7.36
C LEU A 42 0.24 13.67 -6.38
N PHE A 43 -0.39 13.84 -5.22
CA PHE A 43 -0.32 12.88 -4.11
C PHE A 43 -1.43 11.81 -4.13
N MET A 44 -2.29 11.82 -5.15
CA MET A 44 -3.58 11.09 -5.15
C MET A 44 -3.41 9.60 -4.85
N ASP A 45 -2.45 8.94 -5.49
CA ASP A 45 -2.18 7.52 -5.28
C ASP A 45 -1.87 7.20 -3.81
N ALA A 46 -1.05 8.01 -3.15
CA ALA A 46 -0.71 7.81 -1.74
C ALA A 46 -1.93 8.05 -0.82
N GLU A 47 -2.77 9.05 -1.11
CA GLU A 47 -3.98 9.31 -0.31
C GLU A 47 -5.02 8.20 -0.49
N HIS A 48 -5.30 7.80 -1.73
CA HIS A 48 -6.20 6.69 -2.03
C HIS A 48 -5.72 5.38 -1.41
N GLY A 49 -4.42 5.08 -1.52
CA GLY A 49 -3.82 3.90 -0.90
C GLY A 49 -3.97 3.89 0.61
N THR A 50 -3.75 5.03 1.27
CA THR A 50 -3.95 5.16 2.73
C THR A 50 -5.39 4.85 3.12
N ARG A 51 -6.38 5.43 2.40
CA ARG A 51 -7.80 5.19 2.64
C ARG A 51 -8.21 3.73 2.40
N LEU A 52 -7.69 3.13 1.33
CA LEU A 52 -7.93 1.72 1.02
C LEU A 52 -7.36 0.82 2.12
N ALA A 53 -6.13 1.07 2.59
CA ALA A 53 -5.51 0.31 3.66
C ALA A 53 -6.30 0.40 4.97
N GLU A 54 -6.81 1.59 5.33
CA GLU A 54 -7.70 1.76 6.49
C GLU A 54 -8.98 0.93 6.37
N GLU A 55 -9.60 0.89 5.19
CA GLU A 55 -10.82 0.10 4.95
C GLU A 55 -10.53 -1.41 4.97
N VAL A 56 -9.43 -1.85 4.37
CA VAL A 56 -8.98 -3.24 4.44
C VAL A 56 -8.72 -3.66 5.88
N ALA A 57 -7.97 -2.86 6.64
CA ALA A 57 -7.64 -3.17 8.02
C ALA A 57 -8.91 -3.27 8.91
N ARG A 58 -9.87 -2.38 8.69
CA ARG A 58 -11.18 -2.40 9.36
C ARG A 58 -11.97 -3.67 9.05
N ARG A 59 -11.95 -4.14 7.79
CA ARG A 59 -12.65 -5.36 7.36
C ARG A 59 -11.98 -6.65 7.84
N LEU A 60 -10.65 -6.66 7.93
CA LEU A 60 -9.90 -7.77 8.52
C LEU A 60 -10.17 -7.90 10.02
N GLY A 61 -10.30 -6.77 10.73
CA GLY A 61 -10.65 -6.72 12.16
C GLY A 61 -9.48 -6.98 13.11
N ASP A 62 -8.38 -7.55 12.63
CA ASP A 62 -7.17 -7.87 13.39
C ASP A 62 -5.91 -7.12 12.86
N ALA A 63 -6.11 -6.12 12.00
CA ALA A 63 -5.03 -5.44 11.31
C ALA A 63 -4.83 -3.99 11.74
N LEU A 64 -3.57 -3.54 11.69
CA LEU A 64 -3.17 -2.14 11.73
C LEU A 64 -2.73 -1.66 10.35
N VAL A 65 -2.63 -0.33 10.17
CA VAL A 65 -2.14 0.31 8.95
C VAL A 65 -0.75 0.87 9.23
N ALA A 66 0.26 0.36 8.53
CA ALA A 66 1.61 0.91 8.57
C ALA A 66 1.67 2.29 7.89
N PRO A 67 2.75 3.07 8.07
CA PRO A 67 2.96 4.28 7.28
C PRO A 67 2.85 3.98 5.78
N THR A 68 2.18 4.84 5.03
CA THR A 68 2.09 4.69 3.57
C THR A 68 3.45 4.96 2.93
N ILE A 69 3.92 4.06 2.07
CA ILE A 69 5.06 4.34 1.19
C ILE A 69 4.55 5.31 0.13
N ARG A 70 4.82 6.61 0.34
CA ARG A 70 4.19 7.68 -0.45
C ARG A 70 4.76 7.85 -1.85
N VAL A 71 6.04 7.52 -2.05
CA VAL A 71 6.73 7.63 -3.34
C VAL A 71 6.99 6.22 -3.86
N GLY A 72 6.64 5.96 -5.11
CA GLY A 72 6.75 4.65 -5.76
C GLY A 72 7.53 4.72 -7.08
N CYS A 73 7.30 3.74 -7.96
CA CYS A 73 7.94 3.61 -9.26
C CYS A 73 7.11 4.27 -10.37
N SER A 74 7.41 5.53 -10.69
CA SER A 74 6.62 6.39 -11.58
C SER A 74 7.43 6.91 -12.78
N GLU A 75 8.43 6.15 -13.24
CA GLU A 75 9.35 6.58 -14.31
C GLU A 75 8.61 6.98 -15.61
N HIS A 76 7.52 6.28 -15.91
CA HIS A 76 6.65 6.54 -17.06
C HIS A 76 5.92 7.89 -16.99
N HIS A 77 5.91 8.56 -15.83
CA HIS A 77 5.34 9.90 -15.62
C HIS A 77 6.39 11.01 -15.51
N MET A 78 7.69 10.72 -15.75
CA MET A 78 8.77 11.70 -15.59
C MET A 78 8.79 12.81 -16.65
N ALA A 79 8.01 12.68 -17.73
CA ALA A 79 7.81 13.77 -18.70
C ALA A 79 7.02 14.97 -18.11
N PHE A 80 6.39 14.80 -16.94
CA PHE A 80 5.57 15.82 -16.30
C PHE A 80 6.24 16.37 -15.05
N PRO A 81 6.36 17.70 -14.89
CA PRO A 81 7.05 18.30 -13.77
C PRO A 81 6.34 18.01 -12.44
N GLY A 82 7.11 17.65 -11.42
CA GLY A 82 6.63 17.36 -10.07
C GLY A 82 6.53 15.88 -9.74
N THR A 83 6.54 14.98 -10.74
CA THR A 83 6.66 13.53 -10.51
C THR A 83 7.97 13.24 -9.79
N VAL A 84 7.90 12.42 -8.74
CA VAL A 84 9.07 11.88 -8.02
C VAL A 84 9.00 10.36 -8.11
N SER A 85 10.01 9.75 -8.71
CA SER A 85 10.06 8.31 -8.97
C SER A 85 11.24 7.66 -8.26
N LEU A 86 10.99 6.51 -7.66
CA LEU A 86 12.03 5.61 -7.15
C LEU A 86 12.44 4.62 -8.24
N GLN A 87 13.73 4.27 -8.24
CA GLN A 87 14.19 3.09 -8.94
C GLN A 87 13.60 1.83 -8.27
N PRO A 88 13.26 0.77 -9.03
CA PRO A 88 12.70 -0.47 -8.48
C PRO A 88 13.50 -1.04 -7.30
N GLU A 89 14.84 -0.98 -7.36
CA GLU A 89 15.72 -1.50 -6.31
C GLU A 89 15.64 -0.66 -5.03
N THR A 90 15.41 0.65 -5.16
CA THR A 90 15.20 1.54 -4.00
C THR A 90 13.84 1.27 -3.37
N PHE A 91 12.81 1.09 -4.20
CA PHE A 91 11.47 0.74 -3.72
C PHE A 91 11.47 -0.64 -3.03
N GLU A 92 12.20 -1.62 -3.55
CA GLU A 92 12.42 -2.91 -2.89
C GLU A 92 13.11 -2.76 -1.53
N ALA A 93 14.19 -1.96 -1.46
CA ALA A 93 14.89 -1.71 -0.20
C ALA A 93 13.95 -1.13 0.86
N ILE A 94 13.10 -0.18 0.49
CA ILE A 94 12.08 0.38 1.40
C ILE A 94 11.08 -0.70 1.83
N CYS A 95 10.52 -1.47 0.90
CA CYS A 95 9.57 -2.53 1.23
C CYS A 95 10.19 -3.58 2.18
N ARG A 96 11.46 -3.92 1.96
CA ARG A 96 12.23 -4.84 2.79
C ARG A 96 12.42 -4.30 4.21
N ASP A 97 12.79 -3.03 4.35
CA ASP A 97 12.97 -2.39 5.66
C ASP A 97 11.66 -2.27 6.44
N TYR A 98 10.55 -2.02 5.74
CA TYR A 98 9.20 -2.07 6.32
C TYR A 98 8.87 -3.47 6.82
N CYS A 99 8.98 -4.49 5.95
CA CYS A 99 8.63 -5.86 6.29
C CYS A 99 9.45 -6.40 7.46
N THR A 100 10.76 -6.19 7.42
CA THR A 100 11.68 -6.67 8.48
C THR A 100 11.49 -5.94 9.79
N SER A 101 11.20 -4.63 9.79
CA SER A 101 10.92 -3.87 11.01
C SER A 101 9.60 -4.30 11.65
N LEU A 102 8.54 -4.46 10.86
CA LEU A 102 7.22 -4.92 11.33
C LEU A 102 7.30 -6.35 11.88
N ALA A 103 7.99 -7.26 11.16
CA ALA A 103 8.24 -8.63 11.62
C ALA A 103 8.94 -8.64 12.98
N ARG A 104 10.00 -7.83 13.17
CA ARG A 104 10.74 -7.71 14.45
C ARG A 104 9.86 -7.25 15.61
N HIS A 105 8.82 -6.47 15.35
CA HIS A 105 7.89 -5.99 16.38
C HIS A 105 6.79 -6.99 16.73
N GLY A 106 6.66 -8.11 16.00
CA GLY A 106 5.70 -9.17 16.31
C GLY A 106 4.51 -9.25 15.36
N PHE A 107 4.48 -8.46 14.29
CA PHE A 107 3.51 -8.66 13.21
C PHE A 107 3.82 -9.98 12.47
N ARG A 108 2.78 -10.76 12.19
CA ARG A 108 2.86 -12.10 11.59
C ARG A 108 2.28 -12.17 10.19
N GLN A 109 1.48 -11.18 9.80
CA GLN A 109 0.93 -11.07 8.45
C GLN A 109 1.12 -9.63 7.94
N ILE A 110 1.83 -9.47 6.83
CA ILE A 110 2.15 -8.18 6.23
C ILE A 110 1.57 -8.17 4.81
N PHE A 111 0.65 -7.25 4.55
CA PHE A 111 -0.04 -7.11 3.28
C PHE A 111 0.38 -5.81 2.58
N LEU A 112 1.08 -5.90 1.46
CA LEU A 112 1.42 -4.76 0.62
C LEU A 112 0.32 -4.52 -0.42
N ILE A 113 -0.23 -3.31 -0.47
CA ILE A 113 -1.30 -2.94 -1.40
C ILE A 113 -0.82 -1.77 -2.26
N PRO A 114 -0.49 -1.99 -3.53
CA PRO A 114 -0.21 -0.89 -4.45
C PRO A 114 -1.48 -0.11 -4.77
N SER A 115 -1.35 1.22 -4.78
CA SER A 115 -2.39 2.15 -5.24
C SER A 115 -1.95 2.97 -6.46
N HIS A 116 -0.78 2.65 -7.01
CA HIS A 116 -0.22 3.20 -8.24
C HIS A 116 0.15 2.04 -9.18
N GLY A 117 -0.22 2.14 -10.46
CA GLY A 117 -0.02 1.08 -11.45
C GLY A 117 1.43 0.63 -11.62
N GLY A 118 2.38 1.57 -11.58
CA GLY A 118 3.81 1.28 -11.71
C GLY A 118 4.42 0.48 -10.56
N ASN A 119 3.73 0.34 -9.43
CA ASN A 119 4.19 -0.46 -8.30
C ASN A 119 3.85 -1.96 -8.40
N PHE A 120 2.87 -2.34 -9.23
CA PHE A 120 2.37 -3.73 -9.28
C PHE A 120 3.43 -4.71 -9.78
N ALA A 121 4.08 -4.42 -10.90
CA ALA A 121 5.12 -5.30 -11.46
C ALA A 121 6.37 -5.39 -10.56
N PRO A 122 6.94 -4.28 -10.04
CA PRO A 122 8.01 -4.35 -9.05
C PRO A 122 7.64 -5.15 -7.80
N LEU A 123 6.44 -4.96 -7.23
CA LEU A 123 6.00 -5.72 -6.06
C LEU A 123 5.90 -7.22 -6.35
N ALA A 124 5.39 -7.59 -7.52
CA ALA A 124 5.32 -9.00 -7.94
C ALA A 124 6.71 -9.62 -8.05
N ASP A 125 7.66 -8.89 -8.63
CA ASP A 125 9.04 -9.36 -8.80
C ASP A 125 9.79 -9.53 -7.46
N MET A 126 9.60 -8.61 -6.51
CA MET A 126 10.32 -8.63 -5.23
C MET A 126 9.69 -9.51 -4.14
N LEU A 127 8.45 -9.99 -4.32
CA LEU A 127 7.66 -10.63 -3.25
C LEU A 127 8.39 -11.80 -2.57
N GLU A 128 9.02 -12.70 -3.35
CA GLU A 128 9.77 -13.83 -2.78
C GLU A 128 10.96 -13.35 -1.94
N ARG A 129 11.68 -12.32 -2.39
CA ARG A 129 12.81 -11.75 -1.65
C ARG A 129 12.37 -11.08 -0.34
N LEU A 130 11.16 -10.50 -0.32
CA LEU A 130 10.55 -9.96 0.90
C LEU A 130 10.20 -11.09 1.89
N ARG A 131 9.64 -12.20 1.40
CA ARG A 131 9.33 -13.40 2.21
C ARG A 131 10.59 -14.00 2.82
N GLU A 132 11.65 -14.16 2.02
CA GLU A 132 12.96 -14.63 2.50
C GLU A 132 13.55 -13.71 3.59
N ALA A 133 13.40 -12.40 3.43
CA ALA A 133 13.97 -11.42 4.36
C ALA A 133 13.34 -11.46 5.77
N VAL A 134 12.08 -11.87 5.91
CA VAL A 134 11.39 -11.96 7.20
C VAL A 134 11.39 -13.36 7.81
N GLY A 135 11.74 -14.39 7.04
CA GLY A 135 11.73 -15.79 7.47
C GLY A 135 10.35 -16.44 7.45
N SER A 136 10.29 -17.74 7.75
CA SER A 136 9.09 -18.57 7.57
C SER A 136 7.96 -18.34 8.58
N GLU A 137 8.21 -17.65 9.68
CA GLU A 137 7.20 -17.40 10.71
C GLU A 137 6.31 -16.17 10.42
N VAL A 138 6.63 -15.41 9.37
CA VAL A 138 5.90 -14.19 8.99
C VAL A 138 5.43 -14.34 7.56
N ARG A 139 4.12 -14.19 7.34
CA ARG A 139 3.52 -14.20 6.01
C ARG A 139 3.61 -12.82 5.41
N VAL A 140 4.18 -12.72 4.21
CA VAL A 140 4.18 -11.49 3.39
C VAL A 140 3.41 -11.76 2.11
N GLU A 141 2.44 -10.91 1.81
CA GLU A 141 1.62 -10.95 0.60
C GLU A 141 1.57 -9.57 -0.04
N ALA A 142 1.53 -9.53 -1.36
CA ALA A 142 1.30 -8.30 -2.12
C ALA A 142 0.12 -8.49 -3.08
N PHE A 143 -0.75 -7.48 -3.21
CA PHE A 143 -1.81 -7.50 -4.19
C PHE A 143 -1.25 -7.10 -5.57
N THR A 144 -0.96 -8.07 -6.43
CA THR A 144 -0.21 -7.87 -7.69
C THR A 144 -1.06 -7.97 -8.95
N ASP A 145 -2.37 -8.16 -8.82
CA ASP A 145 -3.29 -8.25 -9.95
C ASP A 145 -3.82 -6.87 -10.36
N LEU A 146 -3.04 -6.16 -11.18
CA LEU A 146 -3.43 -4.85 -11.71
C LEU A 146 -4.71 -4.93 -12.55
N ALA A 147 -4.90 -6.01 -13.31
CA ALA A 147 -6.06 -6.20 -14.16
C ALA A 147 -7.34 -6.27 -13.33
N ALA A 148 -7.33 -7.04 -12.23
CA ALA A 148 -8.46 -7.12 -11.31
C ALA A 148 -8.80 -5.76 -10.66
N VAL A 149 -7.79 -4.94 -10.33
CA VAL A 149 -8.04 -3.58 -9.81
C VAL A 149 -8.73 -2.72 -10.87
N ILE A 150 -8.18 -2.69 -12.09
CA ILE A 150 -8.74 -1.86 -13.16
C ILE A 150 -10.14 -2.31 -13.53
N GLU A 151 -10.39 -3.62 -13.63
CA GLU A 151 -11.72 -4.19 -13.91
C GLU A 151 -12.71 -3.79 -12.82
N THR A 152 -12.33 -3.98 -11.55
CA THR A 152 -13.18 -3.61 -10.41
C THR A 152 -13.48 -2.12 -10.40
N TRP A 153 -12.46 -1.28 -10.62
CA TRP A 153 -12.61 0.17 -10.61
C TRP A 153 -13.49 0.65 -11.77
N THR A 154 -13.26 0.12 -12.97
CA THR A 154 -14.07 0.39 -14.16
C THR A 154 -15.54 0.06 -13.91
N ARG A 155 -15.82 -1.14 -13.39
CA ARG A 155 -17.18 -1.57 -13.08
C ARG A 155 -17.85 -0.64 -12.06
N VAL A 156 -17.18 -0.33 -10.95
CA VAL A 156 -17.75 0.53 -9.90
C VAL A 156 -18.02 1.94 -10.41
N VAL A 157 -17.10 2.53 -11.18
CA VAL A 157 -17.31 3.88 -11.75
C VAL A 157 -18.44 3.90 -12.76
N GLU A 158 -18.60 2.84 -13.55
CA GLU A 158 -19.73 2.69 -14.46
C GLU A 158 -21.06 2.62 -13.69
N GLU A 159 -21.15 1.77 -12.66
CA GLU A 159 -22.36 1.61 -11.84
C GLU A 159 -22.76 2.91 -11.11
N GLU A 160 -21.78 3.66 -10.60
CA GLU A 160 -22.03 4.86 -9.78
C GLU A 160 -22.21 6.15 -10.61
N SER A 161 -21.62 6.23 -11.81
CA SER A 161 -21.56 7.49 -12.57
C SER A 161 -21.70 7.36 -14.09
N GLY A 162 -21.71 6.15 -14.65
CA GLY A 162 -21.71 5.92 -16.10
C GLY A 162 -20.42 6.37 -16.80
N LEU A 163 -19.31 6.49 -16.05
CA LEU A 163 -18.03 6.98 -16.55
C LEU A 163 -16.94 5.89 -16.55
N GLY A 164 -17.30 4.60 -16.61
CA GLY A 164 -16.33 3.50 -16.52
C GLY A 164 -15.25 3.59 -17.60
N ALA A 165 -15.60 4.04 -18.81
CA ALA A 165 -14.68 4.27 -19.92
C ALA A 165 -13.65 5.41 -19.68
N ARG A 166 -13.70 6.11 -18.54
CA ARG A 166 -12.77 7.19 -18.16
C ARG A 166 -11.84 6.81 -17.01
N VAL A 167 -11.80 5.54 -16.62
CA VAL A 167 -10.87 5.02 -15.61
C VAL A 167 -9.46 4.88 -16.21
N GLY A 168 -8.43 5.24 -15.44
CA GLY A 168 -7.03 5.06 -15.83
C GLY A 168 -6.34 6.27 -16.46
N GLY A 169 -7.05 7.39 -16.64
CA GLY A 169 -6.53 8.62 -17.24
C GLY A 169 -6.73 8.70 -18.75
#